data_AF-A0A958GCL3-F1
#
_entry.id   AF-A0A958GCL3-F1
#
_cell.length_a   1.000
_cell.length_b   1.000
_cell.length_c   1.000
_cell.angle_alpha   90.00
_cell.angle_beta   90.00
_cell.angle_gamma   90.00
#
_symmetry.space_group_name_H-M   'P 1'
#
loop_
_entity.id
_entity.type
_entity.pdbx_description
1 polymer ?
#
loop_
_entity_poly.entity_id
_entity_poly.type
_entity_poly.pdbx_seq_one_letter_code
_entity_poly.pdbx_strand_id
1 'polypeptide(L)'
;IGQYAENHYFGKPCGLMDQMACAVGGIVHIDFKDPQQPLVEKVDFDFAAQQYRLLVVNTGGSHADLTADYAAIPAEMKAVARALGTAVCRDIMPEDLLMNMAVLREQVGDRALLRALHFLGDNERVTAQVTALKAGDFSGFLQLVRESGNSSFKWLQNIYSGNDGHEQGVALALALSEQYIATVGQGACRVHGGGFAGTIQVYLPESAVPEYVKQIEAVFGPESAMVLNIRPLGAVHISDI
;
A
#
# COMPACT_ATOMS: atom_id res chain seq x y z
N ILE A 1 -12.01 19.24 -2.26
CA ILE A 1 -11.98 20.02 -0.99
C ILE A 1 -11.05 19.39 0.04
N GLY A 2 -11.27 18.13 0.46
CA GLY A 2 -10.41 17.47 1.47
C GLY A 2 -8.92 17.47 1.11
N GLN A 3 -8.56 17.05 -0.10
CA GLN A 3 -7.18 17.08 -0.59
C GLN A 3 -6.57 18.50 -0.55
N TYR A 4 -7.34 19.52 -0.95
CA TYR A 4 -6.87 20.92 -0.91
C TYR A 4 -6.57 21.35 0.52
N ALA A 5 -7.44 20.98 1.48
CA ALA A 5 -7.24 21.27 2.90
C ALA A 5 -5.93 20.64 3.42
N GLU A 6 -5.69 19.36 3.16
CA GLU A 6 -4.47 18.66 3.56
C GLU A 6 -3.21 19.30 2.99
N ASN A 7 -3.22 19.63 1.69
CA ASN A 7 -2.06 20.21 1.02
C ASN A 7 -1.77 21.64 1.48
N HIS A 8 -2.79 22.50 1.62
CA HIS A 8 -2.60 23.95 1.78
C HIS A 8 -2.73 24.45 3.23
N TYR A 9 -3.54 23.78 4.06
CA TYR A 9 -3.74 24.20 5.45
C TYR A 9 -2.93 23.34 6.43
N PHE A 10 -2.78 22.04 6.15
CA PHE A 10 -2.01 21.13 6.99
C PHE A 10 -0.58 20.91 6.48
N GLY A 11 -0.24 21.43 5.29
CA GLY A 11 1.11 21.33 4.71
C GLY A 11 1.54 19.89 4.42
N LYS A 12 0.58 18.97 4.24
CA LYS A 12 0.82 17.56 3.98
C LYS A 12 0.59 17.26 2.50
N PRO A 13 1.66 17.15 1.69
CA PRO A 13 1.50 16.82 0.28
C PRO A 13 0.92 15.40 0.13
N CYS A 14 -0.33 15.30 -0.35
CA CYS A 14 -1.06 14.04 -0.46
C CYS A 14 -1.73 13.87 -1.84
N GLY A 15 -1.93 12.61 -2.22
CA GLY A 15 -2.78 12.25 -3.36
C GLY A 15 -4.28 12.43 -3.07
N LEU A 16 -5.12 11.92 -3.97
CA LEU A 16 -6.59 11.97 -3.85
C LEU A 16 -7.20 10.66 -3.30
N MET A 17 -6.37 9.62 -3.11
CA MET A 17 -6.80 8.27 -2.76
C MET A 17 -7.64 8.23 -1.48
N ASP A 18 -7.13 8.78 -0.39
CA ASP A 18 -7.77 8.70 0.93
C ASP A 18 -9.14 9.39 0.93
N GLN A 19 -9.22 10.58 0.32
CA GLN A 19 -10.49 11.31 0.25
C GLN A 19 -11.50 10.57 -0.62
N MET A 20 -11.05 9.85 -1.65
CA MET A 20 -11.94 9.11 -2.54
C MET A 20 -12.42 7.79 -1.96
N ALA A 21 -11.54 7.06 -1.25
CA ALA A 21 -11.93 5.90 -0.47
C ALA A 21 -12.98 6.26 0.60
N CYS A 22 -12.77 7.36 1.33
CA CYS A 22 -13.73 7.87 2.33
C CYS A 22 -15.07 8.28 1.71
N ALA A 23 -15.07 8.88 0.52
CA ALA A 23 -16.28 9.37 -0.13
C ALA A 23 -17.15 8.26 -0.72
N VAL A 24 -16.54 7.18 -1.23
CA VAL A 24 -17.26 6.13 -1.97
C VAL A 24 -17.65 4.94 -1.08
N GLY A 25 -16.77 4.57 -0.14
CA GLY A 25 -16.93 3.41 0.74
C GLY A 25 -16.89 2.07 0.01
N GLY A 26 -16.76 0.99 0.79
CA GLY A 26 -16.51 -0.35 0.28
C GLY A 26 -15.07 -0.54 -0.20
N ILE A 27 -14.85 -1.63 -0.94
CA ILE A 27 -13.59 -1.86 -1.65
C ILE A 27 -13.71 -1.16 -3.01
N VAL A 28 -12.73 -0.33 -3.35
CA VAL A 28 -12.76 0.47 -4.56
C VAL A 28 -11.48 0.30 -5.36
N HIS A 29 -11.64 0.20 -6.67
CA HIS A 29 -10.58 0.34 -7.66
C HIS A 29 -10.64 1.77 -8.22
N ILE A 30 -9.52 2.48 -8.19
CA ILE A 30 -9.45 3.88 -8.61
C ILE A 30 -8.38 4.04 -9.68
N ASP A 31 -8.75 4.63 -10.82
CA ASP A 31 -7.83 5.07 -11.86
C ASP A 31 -7.65 6.60 -11.80
N PHE A 32 -6.44 7.04 -11.51
CA PHE A 32 -6.02 8.45 -11.47
C PHE A 32 -5.44 8.99 -12.78
N LYS A 33 -5.73 8.39 -13.94
CA LYS A 33 -5.28 8.89 -15.25
C LYS A 33 -5.61 10.36 -15.45
N ASP A 34 -6.85 10.74 -15.14
CA ASP A 34 -7.27 12.13 -15.00
C ASP A 34 -7.55 12.41 -13.52
N PRO A 35 -6.62 13.05 -12.79
CA PRO A 35 -6.81 13.37 -11.38
C PRO A 35 -7.99 14.30 -11.10
N GLN A 36 -8.47 15.07 -12.10
CA GLN A 36 -9.65 15.92 -11.95
C GLN A 36 -10.96 15.13 -12.06
N GLN A 37 -10.92 13.98 -12.75
CA GLN A 37 -12.05 13.08 -12.95
C GLN A 37 -11.59 11.62 -12.78
N PRO A 38 -11.21 11.19 -11.56
CA PRO A 38 -10.75 9.82 -11.33
C PRO A 38 -11.89 8.84 -11.63
N LEU A 39 -11.58 7.75 -12.32
CA LEU A 39 -12.55 6.67 -12.51
C LEU A 39 -12.56 5.81 -11.26
N VAL A 40 -13.73 5.65 -10.65
CA VAL A 40 -13.90 4.84 -9.45
C VAL A 40 -14.87 3.71 -9.73
N GLU A 41 -14.43 2.49 -9.46
CA GLU A 41 -15.23 1.28 -9.56
C GLU A 41 -15.32 0.60 -8.19
N LYS A 42 -16.55 0.29 -7.73
CA LYS A 42 -16.74 -0.53 -6.54
C LYS A 42 -16.46 -2.00 -6.88
N VAL A 43 -15.73 -2.66 -6.00
CA VAL A 43 -15.52 -4.11 -6.04
C VAL A 43 -16.38 -4.72 -4.95
N ASP A 44 -17.42 -5.44 -5.35
CA ASP A 44 -18.29 -6.15 -4.41
C ASP A 44 -17.56 -7.40 -3.91
N PHE A 45 -17.06 -7.33 -2.68
CA PHE A 45 -16.33 -8.42 -2.06
C PHE A 45 -16.44 -8.37 -0.54
N ASP A 46 -16.73 -9.53 0.05
CA ASP A 46 -16.83 -9.71 1.49
C ASP A 46 -15.78 -10.71 1.98
N PHE A 47 -14.81 -10.22 2.76
CA PHE A 47 -13.78 -11.05 3.39
C PHE A 47 -14.39 -12.06 4.38
N ALA A 48 -15.48 -11.70 5.07
CA ALA A 48 -16.14 -12.58 6.02
C ALA A 48 -16.76 -13.79 5.31
N ALA A 49 -17.31 -13.59 4.10
CA ALA A 49 -17.82 -14.68 3.26
C ALA A 49 -16.72 -15.67 2.84
N GLN A 50 -15.45 -15.25 2.84
CA GLN A 50 -14.29 -16.13 2.62
C GLN A 50 -13.76 -16.77 3.91
N GLN A 51 -14.37 -16.53 5.07
CA GLN A 51 -13.86 -16.92 6.40
C GLN A 51 -12.52 -16.27 6.76
N TYR A 52 -12.25 -15.08 6.22
CA TYR A 52 -11.07 -14.28 6.51
C TYR A 52 -11.42 -12.97 7.21
N ARG A 53 -10.44 -12.44 7.94
CA ARG A 53 -10.48 -11.10 8.52
C ARG A 53 -9.35 -10.26 7.95
N LEU A 54 -9.65 -8.98 7.77
CA LEU A 54 -8.66 -7.95 7.51
C LEU A 54 -8.27 -7.31 8.84
N LEU A 55 -6.97 -7.17 9.06
CA LEU A 55 -6.43 -6.51 10.24
C LEU A 55 -5.49 -5.39 9.81
N VAL A 56 -5.39 -4.38 10.64
CA VAL A 56 -4.31 -3.40 10.61
C VAL A 56 -3.50 -3.55 11.89
N VAL A 57 -2.18 -3.64 11.73
CA VAL A 57 -1.25 -3.59 12.87
C VAL A 57 -0.58 -2.24 12.88
N ASN A 58 -0.81 -1.47 13.93
CA ASN A 58 -0.12 -0.22 14.22
C ASN A 58 1.19 -0.51 14.94
N THR A 59 2.31 -0.23 14.28
CA THR A 59 3.65 -0.48 14.82
C THR A 59 4.15 0.67 15.69
N GLY A 60 3.34 1.73 15.83
CA GLY A 60 3.76 2.99 16.42
C GLY A 60 4.81 3.69 15.56
N GLY A 61 5.67 4.44 16.24
CA GLY A 61 6.75 5.20 15.63
C GLY A 61 6.38 6.65 15.30
N SER A 62 7.41 7.49 15.20
CA SER A 62 7.25 8.91 14.92
C SER A 62 7.40 9.19 13.44
N HIS A 63 6.57 10.09 12.90
CA HIS A 63 6.78 10.63 11.56
C HIS A 63 7.78 11.80 11.55
N ALA A 64 8.36 12.15 12.70
CA ALA A 64 9.43 13.12 12.78
C ALA A 64 10.58 12.65 11.89
N ASP A 65 11.11 13.55 11.05
CA ASP A 65 12.24 13.33 10.15
C ASP A 65 12.02 12.41 8.92
N LEU A 66 10.80 11.93 8.65
CA LEU A 66 10.52 11.11 7.45
C LEU A 66 10.24 11.93 6.17
N THR A 67 10.15 13.26 6.28
CA THR A 67 9.76 14.14 5.16
C THR A 67 10.66 13.95 3.93
N ALA A 68 11.97 13.80 4.13
CA ALA A 68 12.92 13.61 3.03
C ALA A 68 12.75 12.23 2.36
N ASP A 69 12.51 11.18 3.16
CA ASP A 69 12.29 9.83 2.65
C ASP A 69 11.03 9.75 1.79
N TYR A 70 9.95 10.37 2.28
CA TYR A 70 8.69 10.50 1.55
C TYR A 70 8.83 11.32 0.26
N ALA A 71 9.51 12.47 0.33
CA ALA A 71 9.71 13.33 -0.83
C ALA A 71 10.59 12.67 -1.90
N ALA A 72 11.52 11.80 -1.51
CA ALA A 72 12.42 11.10 -2.42
C ALA A 72 11.67 10.14 -3.35
N ILE A 73 10.62 9.45 -2.89
CA ILE A 73 9.88 8.47 -3.70
C ILE A 73 9.36 9.08 -5.02
N PRO A 74 8.48 10.11 -4.99
CA PRO A 74 7.97 10.70 -6.22
C PRO A 74 9.05 11.47 -6.99
N ALA A 75 10.05 12.05 -6.31
CA ALA A 75 11.13 12.77 -6.98
C ALA A 75 11.98 11.84 -7.86
N GLU A 76 12.34 10.67 -7.32
CA GLU A 76 13.15 9.66 -8.00
C GLU A 76 12.37 8.98 -9.13
N MET A 77 11.10 8.59 -8.90
CA MET A 77 10.22 8.07 -9.95
C MET A 77 10.08 9.06 -11.12
N LYS A 78 9.85 10.35 -10.82
CA LYS A 78 9.79 11.40 -11.85
C LYS A 78 11.13 11.63 -12.54
N ALA A 79 12.27 11.36 -11.90
CA ALA A 79 13.57 11.44 -12.55
C ALA A 79 13.71 10.37 -13.64
N VAL A 80 13.26 9.13 -13.37
CA VAL A 80 13.20 8.07 -14.39
C VAL A 80 12.29 8.47 -15.55
N ALA A 81 11.07 8.94 -15.24
CA ALA A 81 10.11 9.37 -16.26
C ALA A 81 10.69 10.45 -17.19
N ARG A 82 11.31 11.49 -16.62
CA ARG A 82 11.95 12.57 -17.38
C ARG A 82 13.08 12.07 -18.26
N ALA A 83 13.89 11.13 -17.77
CA ALA A 83 14.99 10.55 -18.55
C ALA A 83 14.49 9.74 -19.76
N LEU A 84 13.25 9.23 -19.71
CA LEU A 84 12.55 8.59 -20.82
C LEU A 84 11.63 9.53 -21.61
N GLY A 85 11.68 10.84 -21.36
CA GLY A 85 10.89 11.85 -22.09
C GLY A 85 9.42 11.95 -21.67
N THR A 86 9.05 11.40 -20.51
CA THR A 86 7.67 11.46 -19.96
C THR A 86 7.62 12.28 -18.66
N ALA A 87 6.42 12.69 -18.24
CA ALA A 87 6.26 13.48 -17.00
C ALA A 87 6.15 12.60 -15.74
N VAL A 88 5.53 11.42 -15.87
CA VAL A 88 5.24 10.49 -14.78
C VAL A 88 5.44 9.04 -15.21
N CYS A 89 5.70 8.14 -14.26
CA CYS A 89 5.95 6.73 -14.56
C CYS A 89 4.80 6.01 -15.27
N ARG A 90 3.56 6.49 -15.12
CA ARG A 90 2.40 5.92 -15.81
C ARG A 90 2.53 5.97 -17.34
N ASP A 91 3.22 6.98 -17.85
CA ASP A 91 3.37 7.19 -19.29
C ASP A 91 4.58 6.43 -19.86
N ILE A 92 5.36 5.75 -19.01
CA ILE A 92 6.50 4.94 -19.43
C ILE A 92 5.99 3.60 -19.98
N MET A 93 6.49 3.21 -21.15
CA MET A 93 6.36 1.83 -21.62
C MET A 93 7.39 0.95 -20.88
N PRO A 94 6.98 -0.19 -20.27
CA PRO A 94 7.91 -1.07 -19.57
C PRO A 94 9.10 -1.52 -20.42
N GLU A 95 8.90 -1.70 -21.73
CA GLU A 95 9.94 -2.07 -22.69
C GLU A 95 11.00 -0.97 -22.81
N ASP A 96 10.60 0.30 -22.87
CA ASP A 96 11.52 1.44 -22.95
C ASP A 96 12.39 1.53 -21.69
N LEU A 97 11.81 1.27 -20.51
CA LEU A 97 12.57 1.23 -19.27
C LEU A 97 13.63 0.13 -19.28
N LEU A 98 13.28 -1.08 -19.73
CA LEU A 98 14.19 -2.21 -19.78
C LEU A 98 15.29 -2.02 -20.83
N MET A 99 14.94 -1.52 -22.03
CA MET A 99 15.90 -1.28 -23.11
C MET A 99 16.92 -0.20 -22.75
N ASN A 100 16.53 0.80 -21.98
CA ASN A 100 17.41 1.92 -21.61
C ASN A 100 18.00 1.79 -20.20
N MET A 101 17.78 0.67 -19.50
CA MET A 101 18.10 0.49 -18.08
C MET A 101 19.57 0.85 -17.74
N ALA A 102 20.53 0.45 -18.58
CA ALA A 102 21.95 0.73 -18.35
C ALA A 102 22.26 2.24 -18.39
N VAL A 103 21.72 2.94 -19.38
CA VAL A 103 21.89 4.40 -19.54
C VAL A 103 21.17 5.14 -18.43
N LEU A 104 19.94 4.73 -18.10
CA LEU A 104 19.18 5.34 -17.01
C LEU A 104 19.89 5.13 -15.67
N ARG A 105 20.50 3.97 -15.44
CA ARG A 105 21.25 3.67 -14.22
C ARG A 105 22.36 4.69 -13.96
N GLU A 106 23.10 5.08 -15.01
CA GLU A 106 24.14 6.11 -14.92
C GLU A 106 23.57 7.50 -14.62
N GLN A 107 22.35 7.80 -15.09
CA GLN A 107 21.73 9.12 -14.96
C GLN A 107 21.00 9.34 -13.63
N VAL A 108 20.27 8.33 -13.15
CA VAL A 108 19.33 8.47 -12.01
C VAL A 108 19.65 7.55 -10.84
N GLY A 109 20.54 6.58 -11.02
CA GLY A 109 20.94 5.62 -10.00
C GLY A 109 19.94 4.48 -9.74
N ASP A 110 20.41 3.48 -9.00
CA ASP A 110 19.73 2.19 -8.81
C ASP A 110 18.38 2.32 -8.09
N ARG A 111 18.31 3.15 -7.04
CA ARG A 111 17.09 3.30 -6.23
C ARG A 111 15.93 3.91 -7.02
N ALA A 112 16.22 4.88 -7.89
CA ALA A 112 15.21 5.47 -8.75
C ALA A 112 14.61 4.45 -9.71
N LEU A 113 15.46 3.60 -10.31
CA LEU A 113 15.03 2.51 -11.18
C LEU A 113 14.18 1.46 -10.45
N LEU A 114 14.62 1.05 -9.26
CA LEU A 114 13.84 0.13 -8.41
C LEU A 114 12.45 0.68 -8.09
N ARG A 115 12.36 1.97 -7.77
CA ARG A 115 11.07 2.64 -7.50
C ARG A 115 10.19 2.75 -8.75
N ALA A 116 10.76 3.00 -9.93
CA ALA A 116 10.00 2.97 -11.18
C ALA A 116 9.47 1.55 -11.50
N LEU A 117 10.29 0.50 -11.30
CA LEU A 117 9.87 -0.89 -11.44
C LEU A 117 8.74 -1.25 -10.46
N HIS A 118 8.85 -0.79 -9.21
CA HIS A 118 7.76 -0.92 -8.25
C HIS A 118 6.48 -0.28 -8.77
N PHE A 119 6.53 0.99 -9.21
CA PHE A 119 5.35 1.70 -9.67
C PHE A 119 4.64 0.97 -10.81
N LEU A 120 5.38 0.55 -11.84
CA LEU A 120 4.80 -0.15 -12.99
C LEU A 120 4.20 -1.50 -12.56
N GLY A 121 4.97 -2.30 -11.82
CA GLY A 121 4.53 -3.63 -11.40
C GLY A 121 3.36 -3.58 -10.40
N ASP A 122 3.30 -2.61 -9.49
CA ASP A 122 2.21 -2.53 -8.51
C ASP A 122 0.91 -2.03 -9.15
N ASN A 123 0.97 -1.16 -10.17
CA ASN A 123 -0.22 -0.79 -10.95
C ASN A 123 -0.81 -1.99 -11.71
N GLU A 124 0.03 -2.84 -12.31
CA GLU A 124 -0.41 -4.10 -12.93
C GLU A 124 -1.02 -5.05 -11.89
N ARG A 125 -0.38 -5.20 -10.72
CA ARG A 125 -0.88 -6.05 -9.62
C ARG A 125 -2.24 -5.59 -9.10
N VAL A 126 -2.51 -4.29 -9.01
CA VAL A 126 -3.83 -3.79 -8.60
C VAL A 126 -4.92 -4.25 -9.57
N THR A 127 -4.68 -4.17 -10.88
CA THR A 127 -5.62 -4.65 -11.90
C THR A 127 -5.84 -6.18 -11.78
N ALA A 128 -4.76 -6.92 -11.55
CA ALA A 128 -4.83 -8.36 -11.31
C ALA A 128 -5.59 -8.70 -10.01
N GLN A 129 -5.42 -7.93 -8.93
CA GLN A 129 -6.14 -8.11 -7.67
C GLN A 129 -7.64 -7.92 -7.85
N VAL A 130 -8.05 -6.87 -8.56
CA VAL A 130 -9.48 -6.63 -8.89
C VAL A 130 -10.05 -7.78 -9.70
N THR A 131 -9.30 -8.28 -10.68
CA THR A 131 -9.70 -9.43 -11.50
C THR A 131 -9.86 -10.68 -10.65
N ALA A 132 -8.91 -10.97 -9.76
CA ALA A 132 -8.95 -12.11 -8.85
C ALA A 132 -10.16 -12.05 -7.91
N LEU A 133 -10.44 -10.89 -7.30
CA LEU A 133 -11.61 -10.70 -6.43
C LEU A 133 -12.92 -10.90 -7.20
N LYS A 134 -13.06 -10.33 -8.40
CA LYS A 134 -14.26 -10.50 -9.25
C LYS A 134 -14.46 -11.95 -9.69
N ALA A 135 -13.39 -12.71 -9.88
CA ALA A 135 -13.44 -14.12 -10.25
C ALA A 135 -13.63 -15.06 -9.04
N GLY A 136 -13.65 -14.54 -7.81
CA GLY A 136 -13.67 -15.35 -6.59
C GLY A 136 -12.34 -16.07 -6.30
N ASP A 137 -11.26 -15.73 -7.00
CA ASP A 137 -9.92 -16.27 -6.76
C ASP A 137 -9.23 -15.53 -5.60
N PHE A 138 -9.68 -15.85 -4.39
CA PHE A 138 -9.13 -15.22 -3.20
C PHE A 138 -7.68 -15.62 -2.91
N SER A 139 -7.28 -16.83 -3.33
CA SER A 139 -5.89 -17.28 -3.17
C SER A 139 -4.94 -16.48 -4.05
N GLY A 140 -5.31 -16.25 -5.32
CA GLY A 140 -4.58 -15.37 -6.23
C GLY A 140 -4.52 -13.93 -5.72
N PHE A 141 -5.61 -13.41 -5.15
CA PHE A 141 -5.59 -12.11 -4.48
C PHE A 141 -4.55 -12.06 -3.34
N LEU A 142 -4.54 -13.04 -2.43
CA LEU A 142 -3.58 -13.11 -1.33
C LEU A 142 -2.13 -13.25 -1.83
N GLN A 143 -1.89 -13.98 -2.91
CA GLN A 143 -0.58 -14.04 -3.55
C GLN A 143 -0.13 -12.65 -4.02
N LEU A 144 -0.99 -11.91 -4.73
CA LEU A 144 -0.69 -10.56 -5.22
C LEU A 144 -0.45 -9.57 -4.06
N VAL A 145 -1.14 -9.73 -2.93
CA VAL A 145 -0.85 -8.97 -1.70
C VAL A 145 0.59 -9.21 -1.23
N ARG A 146 1.05 -10.47 -1.18
CA ARG A 146 2.43 -10.81 -0.78
C ARG A 146 3.45 -10.27 -1.78
N GLU A 147 3.16 -10.37 -3.08
CA GLU A 147 4.03 -9.84 -4.14
C GLU A 147 4.18 -8.32 -4.05
N SER A 148 3.08 -7.60 -3.80
CA SER A 148 3.10 -6.15 -3.54
C SER A 148 3.91 -5.83 -2.29
N GLY A 149 3.70 -6.54 -1.17
CA GLY A 149 4.49 -6.37 0.06
C GLY A 149 6.00 -6.58 -0.15
N ASN A 150 6.36 -7.64 -0.87
CA ASN A 150 7.76 -7.91 -1.24
C ASN A 150 8.34 -6.83 -2.16
N SER A 151 7.54 -6.29 -3.09
CA SER A 151 7.94 -5.15 -3.92
C SER A 151 8.12 -3.88 -3.09
N SER A 152 7.28 -3.62 -2.09
CA SER A 152 7.44 -2.50 -1.17
C SER A 152 8.75 -2.58 -0.39
N PHE A 153 9.14 -3.77 0.05
CA PHE A 153 10.42 -3.98 0.74
C PHE A 153 11.62 -3.85 -0.20
N LYS A 154 11.63 -4.59 -1.31
CA LYS A 154 12.81 -4.71 -2.19
C LYS A 154 12.97 -3.55 -3.17
N TRP A 155 11.87 -3.00 -3.67
CA TRP A 155 11.88 -2.08 -4.82
C TRP A 155 11.45 -0.67 -4.43
N LEU A 156 10.30 -0.49 -3.74
CA LEU A 156 9.91 0.83 -3.25
C LEU A 156 10.81 1.32 -2.12
N GLN A 157 11.21 0.39 -1.25
CA GLN A 157 12.05 0.58 -0.08
C GLN A 157 11.41 1.59 0.90
N ASN A 158 10.12 1.42 1.19
CA ASN A 158 9.37 2.26 2.14
C ASN A 158 9.01 1.51 3.43
N ILE A 159 9.87 0.59 3.88
CA ILE A 159 9.60 -0.19 5.10
C ILE A 159 10.29 0.41 6.32
N TYR A 160 11.42 1.05 6.12
CA TYR A 160 12.19 1.73 7.18
C TYR A 160 12.98 2.88 6.57
N SER A 161 13.30 3.88 7.39
CA SER A 161 14.19 4.97 6.99
C SER A 161 15.64 4.52 7.05
N GLY A 162 16.48 5.03 6.14
CA GLY A 162 17.93 4.84 6.24
C GLY A 162 18.59 5.66 7.35
N ASN A 163 17.85 6.60 7.97
CA ASN A 163 18.39 7.57 8.92
C ASN A 163 18.38 7.05 10.37
N ASP A 164 17.51 6.09 10.70
CA ASP A 164 17.46 5.46 12.02
C ASP A 164 17.35 3.94 11.88
N GLY A 165 18.45 3.24 12.14
CA GLY A 165 18.49 1.78 12.09
C GLY A 165 17.79 1.09 13.25
N HIS A 166 17.50 1.79 14.35
CA HIS A 166 16.85 1.24 15.54
C HIS A 166 15.31 1.26 15.43
N GLU A 167 14.75 2.22 14.71
CA GLU A 167 13.29 2.35 14.53
C GLU A 167 12.81 1.65 13.24
N GLN A 168 12.44 0.37 13.35
CA GLN A 168 11.97 -0.46 12.21
C GLN A 168 10.69 -1.23 12.53
N GLY A 169 9.72 -0.57 13.16
CA GLY A 169 8.46 -1.19 13.60
C GLY A 169 7.73 -1.94 12.47
N VAL A 170 7.64 -1.34 11.28
CA VAL A 170 6.97 -1.94 10.11
C VAL A 170 7.68 -3.22 9.66
N ALA A 171 9.02 -3.22 9.59
CA ALA A 171 9.80 -4.41 9.23
C ALA A 171 9.60 -5.54 10.24
N LEU A 172 9.64 -5.21 11.54
CA LEU A 172 9.43 -6.17 12.62
C LEU A 172 8.02 -6.78 12.57
N ALA A 173 7.00 -5.95 12.37
CA ALA A 173 5.61 -6.42 12.27
C ALA A 173 5.40 -7.32 11.05
N LEU A 174 6.00 -6.99 9.89
CA LEU A 174 5.98 -7.86 8.72
C LEU A 174 6.63 -9.21 9.02
N ALA A 175 7.84 -9.22 9.59
CA ALA A 175 8.55 -10.46 9.90
C ALA A 175 7.78 -11.37 10.87
N LEU A 176 7.22 -10.80 11.95
CA LEU A 176 6.40 -11.56 12.91
C LEU A 176 5.12 -12.09 12.24
N SER A 177 4.49 -11.29 11.40
CA SER A 177 3.27 -11.69 10.68
C SER A 177 3.53 -12.78 9.66
N GLU A 178 4.62 -12.68 8.90
CA GLU A 178 5.04 -13.72 7.95
C GLU A 178 5.36 -15.04 8.65
N GLN A 179 6.05 -15.00 9.79
CA GLN A 179 6.30 -16.19 10.60
C GLN A 179 5.00 -16.82 11.09
N TYR A 180 4.09 -16.02 11.64
CA TYR A 180 2.79 -16.51 12.09
C TYR A 180 1.98 -17.11 10.93
N ILE A 181 1.87 -16.41 9.80
CA ILE A 181 1.19 -16.87 8.58
C ILE A 181 1.78 -18.20 8.10
N ALA A 182 3.10 -18.37 8.16
CA ALA A 182 3.74 -19.62 7.80
C ALA A 182 3.31 -20.79 8.70
N THR A 183 3.09 -20.56 10.02
CA THR A 183 2.56 -21.59 10.92
C THR A 183 1.10 -21.96 10.64
N VAL A 184 0.29 -20.97 10.23
CA VAL A 184 -1.12 -21.18 9.84
C VAL A 184 -1.22 -21.83 8.46
N GLY A 185 -0.23 -21.62 7.59
CA GLY A 185 -0.20 -22.07 6.20
C GLY A 185 -1.07 -21.23 5.26
N GLN A 186 -1.68 -20.16 5.76
CA GLN A 186 -2.66 -19.33 5.05
C GLN A 186 -2.61 -17.88 5.53
N GLY A 187 -2.92 -16.95 4.64
CA GLY A 187 -2.92 -15.50 4.93
C GLY A 187 -1.80 -14.72 4.25
N ALA A 188 -1.89 -13.40 4.28
CA ALA A 188 -0.94 -12.50 3.65
C ALA A 188 -0.76 -11.23 4.49
N CYS A 189 0.39 -10.58 4.39
CA CYS A 189 0.61 -9.27 4.97
C CYS A 189 1.43 -8.38 4.02
N ARG A 190 1.25 -7.07 4.15
CA ARG A 190 2.05 -6.05 3.46
C ARG A 190 2.01 -4.74 4.24
N VAL A 191 2.95 -3.84 3.97
CA VAL A 191 2.87 -2.46 4.45
C VAL A 191 1.58 -1.79 3.97
N HIS A 192 0.99 -0.94 4.81
CA HIS A 192 -0.20 -0.18 4.50
C HIS A 192 0.03 1.32 4.69
N GLY A 193 -0.50 2.12 3.77
CA GLY A 193 -0.26 3.56 3.73
C GLY A 193 1.12 3.91 3.17
N GLY A 194 1.66 5.03 3.63
CA GLY A 194 2.91 5.61 3.12
C GLY A 194 4.18 4.78 3.41
N GLY A 195 4.19 4.02 4.49
CA GLY A 195 5.34 3.24 4.95
C GLY A 195 6.31 4.04 5.84
N PHE A 196 7.52 3.53 6.01
CA PHE A 196 8.59 4.01 6.93
C PHE A 196 8.24 3.94 8.42
N ALA A 197 7.01 4.30 8.78
CA ALA A 197 6.38 4.13 10.07
C ALA A 197 4.88 3.80 9.86
N GLY A 198 4.13 3.62 10.95
CA GLY A 198 2.68 3.45 10.88
C GLY A 198 2.23 2.01 10.88
N THR A 199 1.69 1.52 9.75
CA THR A 199 0.85 0.31 9.78
C THR A 199 1.22 -0.75 8.74
N ILE A 200 0.95 -2.00 9.08
CA ILE A 200 0.83 -3.08 8.10
C ILE A 200 -0.63 -3.54 8.01
N GLN A 201 -0.99 -4.12 6.86
CA GLN A 201 -2.27 -4.75 6.62
C GLN A 201 -2.07 -6.26 6.55
N VAL A 202 -2.95 -7.01 7.23
CA VAL A 202 -2.83 -8.46 7.41
C VAL A 202 -4.16 -9.14 7.12
N TYR A 203 -4.11 -10.24 6.38
CA TYR A 203 -5.24 -11.06 5.99
C TYR A 203 -5.05 -12.44 6.59
N LEU A 204 -5.95 -12.86 7.48
CA LEU A 204 -5.86 -14.15 8.17
C LEU A 204 -7.20 -14.87 8.18
N PRO A 205 -7.20 -16.22 8.18
CA PRO A 205 -8.38 -16.99 8.51
C PRO A 205 -8.94 -16.56 9.87
N GLU A 206 -10.27 -16.49 9.99
CA GLU A 206 -10.94 -16.03 11.22
C GLU A 206 -10.48 -16.80 12.47
N SER A 207 -10.26 -18.11 12.33
CA SER A 207 -9.80 -18.97 13.43
C SER A 207 -8.40 -18.64 13.96
N ALA A 208 -7.56 -17.98 13.15
CA ALA A 208 -6.19 -17.62 13.52
C ALA A 208 -6.08 -16.24 14.18
N VAL A 209 -7.11 -15.40 14.07
CA VAL A 209 -7.10 -14.01 14.54
C VAL A 209 -6.82 -13.88 16.05
N PRO A 210 -7.46 -14.65 16.97
CA PRO A 210 -7.30 -14.40 18.40
C PRO A 210 -5.86 -14.58 18.90
N GLU A 211 -5.17 -15.63 18.42
CA GLU A 211 -3.79 -15.89 18.81
C GLU A 211 -2.82 -14.91 18.13
N TYR A 212 -3.08 -14.54 16.88
CA TYR A 212 -2.31 -13.51 16.18
C TYR A 212 -2.32 -12.17 16.93
N VAL A 213 -3.52 -11.68 17.30
CA VAL A 213 -3.70 -10.42 18.03
C VAL A 213 -2.90 -10.46 19.33
N LYS A 214 -3.03 -11.54 20.10
CA LYS A 214 -2.28 -11.72 21.36
C LYS A 214 -0.76 -11.65 21.16
N GLN A 215 -0.22 -12.26 20.11
CA GLN A 215 1.22 -12.26 19.84
C GLN A 215 1.73 -10.88 19.40
N ILE A 216 0.97 -10.19 18.55
CA ILE A 216 1.35 -8.85 18.06
C ILE A 216 1.25 -7.81 19.18
N GLU A 217 0.18 -7.84 19.98
CA GLU A 217 -0.01 -6.89 21.08
C GLU A 217 1.01 -7.08 22.22
N ALA A 218 1.56 -8.29 22.38
CA ALA A 218 2.67 -8.52 23.30
C ALA A 218 3.96 -7.77 22.89
N VAL A 219 4.09 -7.38 21.61
CA VAL A 219 5.25 -6.67 21.07
C VAL A 219 4.97 -5.17 20.92
N PHE A 220 3.85 -4.81 20.29
CA PHE A 220 3.53 -3.41 19.94
C PHE A 220 2.58 -2.72 20.93
N GLY A 221 2.15 -3.44 21.96
CA GLY A 221 1.25 -2.94 23.00
C GLY A 221 -0.23 -3.23 22.71
N PRO A 222 -1.10 -3.02 23.71
CA PRO A 222 -2.54 -3.23 23.58
C PRO A 222 -3.14 -2.43 22.42
N GLU A 223 -4.15 -2.99 21.76
CA GLU A 223 -4.87 -2.38 20.62
C GLU A 223 -4.01 -2.13 19.37
N SER A 224 -2.77 -2.62 19.35
CA SER A 224 -1.91 -2.50 18.16
C SER A 224 -2.40 -3.35 16.99
N ALA A 225 -3.14 -4.45 17.22
CA ALA A 225 -3.70 -5.31 16.17
C ALA A 225 -5.23 -5.17 16.08
N MET A 226 -5.70 -4.36 15.13
CA MET A 226 -7.12 -4.02 14.99
C MET A 226 -7.78 -4.84 13.88
N VAL A 227 -8.84 -5.58 14.21
CA VAL A 227 -9.69 -6.24 13.20
C VAL A 227 -10.58 -5.19 12.54
N LEU A 228 -10.51 -5.08 11.22
CA LEU A 228 -11.24 -4.10 10.43
C LEU A 228 -12.53 -4.67 9.86
N ASN A 229 -13.58 -3.83 9.89
CA ASN A 229 -14.78 -4.00 9.09
C ASN A 229 -14.82 -2.92 8.02
N ILE A 230 -14.92 -3.33 6.76
CA ILE A 230 -15.02 -2.39 5.64
C ILE A 230 -16.46 -1.89 5.56
N ARG A 231 -16.66 -0.59 5.78
CA ARG A 231 -17.97 0.03 5.65
C ARG A 231 -18.38 0.08 4.18
N PRO A 232 -19.54 -0.48 3.77
CA PRO A 232 -19.94 -0.53 2.36
C PRO A 232 -20.36 0.83 1.78
N LEU A 233 -20.78 1.75 2.66
CA LEU A 233 -21.24 3.09 2.30
C LEU A 233 -20.14 4.13 2.53
N GLY A 234 -19.99 5.05 1.58
CA GLY A 234 -19.11 6.22 1.71
C GLY A 234 -19.81 7.39 2.38
N ALA A 235 -19.56 8.61 1.91
CA ALA A 235 -20.32 9.78 2.33
C ALA A 235 -21.78 9.63 1.89
N VAL A 236 -22.70 9.68 2.84
CA VAL A 236 -24.15 9.60 2.62
C VAL A 236 -24.82 10.81 3.25
N HIS A 237 -25.91 11.27 2.65
CA HIS A 237 -26.75 12.26 3.29
C HIS A 237 -27.55 11.57 4.41
N ILE A 238 -27.60 12.18 5.60
CA ILE A 238 -28.17 11.55 6.81
C ILE A 238 -29.65 11.19 6.64
N SER A 239 -30.39 11.86 5.74
CA SER A 239 -31.79 11.49 5.47
C SER A 239 -31.97 10.21 4.64
N ASP A 240 -30.89 9.69 4.04
CA ASP A 240 -30.92 8.60 3.07
C ASP A 240 -30.55 7.24 3.68
N ILE A 241 -30.36 7.21 5.02
CA ILE A 241 -30.04 6.05 5.86
C ILE A 241 -31.10 5.93 6.96
#